data_AF-A0A7C4AAT2-F1
#
_entry.id   AF-A0A7C4AAT2-F1
#
_cell.length_a   1.000
_cell.length_b   1.000
_cell.length_c   1.000
_cell.angle_alpha   90.00
_cell.angle_beta   90.00
_cell.angle_gamma   90.00
#
_symmetry.space_group_name_H-M   'P 1'
#
loop_
_entity.id
_entity.type
_entity.pdbx_description
1 polymer ?
#
loop_
_entity_poly.entity_id
_entity_poly.type
_entity_poly.pdbx_seq_one_letter_code
_entity_poly.pdbx_strand_id
1 'polypeptide(L)'
;MNKMLALFALLSLIGSALQAWGQDAKVYDREWRLRYRIEDGRIYDRNWRLQGWIEEGKVYDENWRLRYRIEGDRLLDRNRRTEGYIKDGKVYDRSWRLRYRIEKP
;
A
#
# COMPACT_ATOMS: atom_id res chain seq x y z
N MET A 1 -1.93 18.83 0.24
CA MET A 1 -1.34 17.48 0.35
C MET A 1 -2.09 16.56 -0.60
N ASN A 2 -1.45 16.15 -1.70
CA ASN A 2 -2.13 15.44 -2.80
C ASN A 2 -2.76 14.14 -2.28
N LYS A 3 -4.03 13.92 -2.61
CA LYS A 3 -4.87 12.76 -2.25
C LYS A 3 -4.25 11.39 -2.63
N MET A 4 -3.12 11.40 -3.33
CA MET A 4 -2.40 10.29 -3.93
C MET A 4 -1.24 9.75 -3.05
N LEU A 5 -0.81 10.49 -2.01
CA LEU A 5 0.19 10.04 -1.00
C LEU A 5 -0.38 9.00 -0.01
N ALA A 6 -1.67 8.72 -0.13
CA ALA A 6 -2.50 7.95 0.80
C ALA A 6 -2.64 6.46 0.46
N LEU A 7 -2.14 6.00 -0.68
CA LEU A 7 -2.69 4.83 -1.36
C LEU A 7 -1.85 3.55 -1.26
N PHE A 8 -0.58 3.60 -0.88
CA PHE A 8 0.34 2.54 -1.30
C PHE A 8 1.19 2.00 -0.19
N ALA A 9 0.53 1.43 0.80
CA ALA A 9 1.22 0.73 1.84
C ALA A 9 0.57 -0.63 2.02
N LEU A 10 1.08 -1.54 1.21
CA LEU A 10 0.82 -2.94 1.32
C LEU A 10 2.13 -3.63 0.97
N LEU A 11 2.62 -4.49 1.86
CA LEU A 11 3.72 -5.46 1.65
C LEU A 11 5.10 -5.13 2.24
N SER A 12 5.20 -4.83 3.54
CA SER A 12 6.45 -5.10 4.28
C SER A 12 6.43 -6.42 5.08
N LEU A 13 5.41 -7.27 4.91
CA LEU A 13 5.35 -8.60 5.53
C LEU A 13 5.56 -9.75 4.54
N ILE A 14 6.29 -9.52 3.44
CA ILE A 14 6.80 -10.60 2.59
C ILE A 14 8.32 -10.48 2.48
N GLY A 15 8.98 -10.57 3.63
CA GLY A 15 10.28 -11.22 3.65
C GLY A 15 10.04 -12.73 3.55
N SER A 16 10.66 -13.37 2.57
CA SER A 16 10.87 -14.82 2.42
C SER A 16 9.67 -15.78 2.21
N ALA A 17 8.41 -15.36 2.26
CA ALA A 17 7.29 -16.15 1.71
C ALA A 17 7.00 -15.75 0.25
N LEU A 18 7.99 -15.96 -0.62
CA LEU A 18 7.75 -16.00 -2.06
C LEU A 18 6.64 -17.03 -2.34
N GLN A 19 5.74 -16.68 -3.26
CA GLN A 19 4.79 -17.58 -3.93
C GLN A 19 3.57 -18.03 -3.12
N ALA A 20 2.72 -17.11 -2.66
CA ALA A 20 1.30 -17.44 -2.61
C ALA A 20 0.36 -16.22 -2.60
N TRP A 21 -0.19 -15.94 -3.79
CA TRP A 21 -1.54 -15.40 -4.00
C TRP A 21 -1.64 -13.88 -3.81
N GLY A 22 -2.38 -13.22 -4.70
CA GLY A 22 -2.79 -11.84 -4.50
C GLY A 22 -3.64 -11.77 -3.24
N GLN A 23 -2.99 -11.44 -2.12
CA GLN A 23 -3.66 -11.45 -0.83
C GLN A 23 -4.66 -10.30 -0.81
N ASP A 24 -5.92 -10.68 -0.67
CA ASP A 24 -6.97 -9.72 -0.45
C ASP A 24 -6.67 -8.94 0.83
N ALA A 25 -6.91 -7.64 0.82
CA ALA A 25 -6.71 -6.82 2.00
C ALA A 25 -7.66 -5.63 2.01
N LYS A 26 -8.02 -5.19 3.21
CA LYS A 26 -8.72 -3.93 3.41
C LYS A 26 -7.79 -2.92 4.05
N VAL A 27 -7.80 -1.71 3.51
CA VAL A 27 -7.00 -0.60 4.00
C VAL A 27 -7.94 0.45 4.59
N TYR A 28 -7.77 0.72 5.88
CA TYR A 28 -8.56 1.68 6.63
C TYR A 28 -7.72 2.88 7.01
N ASP A 29 -8.33 4.05 7.11
CA ASP A 29 -7.68 5.23 7.69
C ASP A 29 -7.53 5.13 9.21
N ARG A 30 -7.09 6.23 9.84
CA ARG A 30 -6.86 6.29 11.29
C ARG A 30 -8.16 6.10 12.09
N GLU A 31 -9.28 6.45 11.49
CA GLU A 31 -10.63 6.43 12.04
C GLU A 31 -11.39 5.13 11.66
N TRP A 32 -10.67 4.10 11.19
CA TRP A 32 -11.24 2.80 10.79
C TRP A 32 -12.24 2.89 9.63
N ARG A 33 -12.16 3.93 8.80
CA ARG A 33 -13.00 4.02 7.61
C ARG A 33 -12.31 3.34 6.45
N LEU A 34 -13.03 2.45 5.77
CA LEU A 34 -12.50 1.76 4.60
C LEU A 34 -12.13 2.76 3.52
N ARG A 35 -10.90 2.68 3.06
CA ARG A 35 -10.35 3.53 2.00
C ARG A 35 -10.15 2.73 0.73
N TYR A 36 -9.53 1.56 0.87
CA TYR A 36 -9.17 0.71 -0.26
C TYR A 36 -9.42 -0.76 0.02
N ARG A 37 -9.66 -1.49 -1.06
CA ARG A 37 -9.59 -2.95 -1.12
C ARG A 37 -8.45 -3.32 -2.03
N ILE A 38 -7.81 -4.42 -1.74
CA ILE A 38 -6.80 -5.00 -2.61
C ILE A 38 -7.27 -6.40 -2.89
N GLU A 39 -7.31 -6.77 -4.17
CA GLU A 39 -7.77 -8.08 -4.63
C GLU A 39 -6.95 -8.49 -5.84
N ASP A 40 -6.30 -9.65 -5.78
CA ASP A 40 -5.46 -10.16 -6.86
C ASP A 40 -4.49 -9.10 -7.44
N GLY A 41 -3.79 -8.40 -6.54
CA GLY A 41 -2.85 -7.33 -6.88
C GLY A 41 -3.48 -6.02 -7.38
N ARG A 42 -4.80 -5.95 -7.55
CA ARG A 42 -5.52 -4.71 -7.93
C ARG A 42 -5.91 -3.93 -6.70
N ILE A 43 -5.79 -2.61 -6.76
CA ILE A 43 -6.21 -1.70 -5.69
C ILE A 43 -7.49 -1.01 -6.12
N TYR A 44 -8.53 -1.15 -5.32
CA TYR A 44 -9.83 -0.50 -5.53
C TYR A 44 -10.10 0.51 -4.43
N ASP A 45 -10.80 1.60 -4.77
CA ASP A 45 -11.39 2.47 -3.76
C ASP A 45 -12.58 1.81 -3.05
N ARG A 46 -13.15 2.50 -2.06
CA ARG A 46 -14.33 2.02 -1.33
C ARG A 46 -15.55 1.72 -2.23
N ASN A 47 -15.61 2.30 -3.42
CA ASN A 47 -16.68 2.14 -4.41
C ASN A 47 -16.30 1.17 -5.54
N TRP A 48 -15.27 0.34 -5.36
CA TRP A 48 -14.81 -0.63 -6.37
C TRP A 48 -14.25 -0.03 -7.66
N ARG A 49 -13.79 1.22 -7.62
CA ARG A 49 -13.09 1.82 -8.77
C ARG A 49 -11.63 1.46 -8.69
N LEU A 50 -11.07 0.91 -9.76
CA LEU A 50 -9.63 0.63 -9.85
C LEU A 50 -8.82 1.92 -9.65
N GLN A 51 -7.82 1.87 -8.78
CA GLN A 51 -6.93 2.97 -8.43
C GLN A 51 -5.45 2.64 -8.68
N GLY A 52 -5.13 1.36 -8.91
CA GLY A 52 -3.74 0.97 -9.11
C GLY A 52 -3.50 -0.52 -9.02
N TRP A 53 -2.23 -0.85 -9.08
CA TRP A 53 -1.73 -2.22 -9.17
C TRP A 53 -0.54 -2.40 -8.24
N ILE A 54 -0.40 -3.62 -7.71
CA ILE A 54 0.70 -4.03 -6.86
C ILE A 54 1.35 -5.24 -7.51
N GLU A 55 2.65 -5.13 -7.75
CA GLU A 55 3.43 -6.19 -8.39
C GLU A 55 4.88 -6.12 -7.93
N GLU A 56 5.44 -7.24 -7.46
CA GLU A 56 6.85 -7.37 -7.06
C GLU A 56 7.35 -6.28 -6.09
N GLY A 57 6.56 -5.92 -5.08
CA GLY A 57 6.91 -4.86 -4.11
C GLY A 57 6.93 -3.45 -4.72
N LYS A 58 6.42 -3.29 -5.94
CA LYS A 58 6.19 -2.00 -6.57
C LYS A 58 4.70 -1.72 -6.59
N VAL A 59 4.40 -0.44 -6.60
CA VAL A 59 3.02 0.02 -6.66
C VAL A 59 2.83 1.06 -7.74
N TYR A 60 1.81 0.82 -8.55
CA TYR A 60 1.50 1.58 -9.75
C TYR A 60 0.13 2.24 -9.61
N ASP A 61 -0.05 3.36 -10.32
CA ASP A 61 -1.39 3.92 -10.53
C ASP A 61 -2.17 3.08 -11.55
N GLU A 62 -3.43 3.44 -11.79
CA GLU A 62 -4.32 2.72 -12.71
C GLU A 62 -3.79 2.63 -14.14
N ASN A 63 -2.84 3.50 -14.51
CA ASN A 63 -2.19 3.56 -15.82
C ASN A 63 -0.80 2.88 -15.82
N TRP A 64 -0.52 2.02 -14.84
CA TRP A 64 0.76 1.30 -14.71
C TRP A 64 1.99 2.21 -14.54
N ARG A 65 1.82 3.45 -14.05
CA ARG A 65 2.96 4.31 -13.76
C ARG A 65 3.44 4.07 -12.34
N LEU A 66 4.73 3.79 -12.20
CA LEU A 66 5.34 3.55 -10.89
C LEU A 66 5.13 4.76 -9.96
N ARG A 67 4.50 4.50 -8.82
CA ARG A 67 4.27 5.47 -7.77
C ARG A 67 5.22 5.26 -6.61
N TYR A 68 5.33 4.00 -6.17
CA TYR A 68 6.10 3.64 -4.99
C TYR A 68 6.85 2.32 -5.15
N ARG A 69 7.91 2.18 -4.37
CA ARG A 69 8.64 0.94 -4.15
C ARG A 69 8.61 0.60 -2.67
N ILE A 70 8.64 -0.68 -2.36
CA ILE A 70 8.68 -1.17 -1.00
C ILE A 70 9.98 -1.95 -0.85
N GLU A 71 10.83 -1.47 0.04
CA GLU A 71 12.14 -2.03 0.30
C GLU A 71 12.25 -2.26 1.81
N GLY A 72 12.12 -3.52 2.25
CA GLY A 72 11.99 -3.86 3.66
C GLY A 72 10.74 -3.23 4.28
N ASP A 73 10.92 -2.42 5.33
CA ASP A 73 9.84 -1.66 5.98
C ASP A 73 9.62 -0.27 5.37
N ARG A 74 10.41 0.14 4.37
CA ARG A 74 10.39 1.50 3.81
C ARG A 74 9.47 1.58 2.61
N LEU A 75 8.65 2.63 2.58
CA LEU A 75 7.92 3.06 1.39
C LEU A 75 8.67 4.18 0.70
N LEU A 76 9.10 3.95 -0.53
CA LEU A 76 9.89 4.88 -1.32
C LEU A 76 9.08 5.44 -2.49
N ASP A 77 9.27 6.71 -2.82
CA ASP A 77 8.75 7.30 -4.06
C ASP A 77 9.46 6.71 -5.30
N ARG A 78 8.99 7.07 -6.50
CA ARG A 78 9.62 6.67 -7.78
C ARG A 78 11.11 7.03 -7.90
N ASN A 79 11.58 8.02 -7.14
CA ASN A 79 12.96 8.50 -7.10
C ASN A 79 13.76 7.88 -5.93
N ARG A 80 13.23 6.81 -5.30
CA ARG A 80 13.82 6.13 -4.13
C ARG A 80 13.96 6.97 -2.87
N ARG A 81 13.18 8.05 -2.73
CA ARG A 81 13.12 8.83 -1.48
C ARG A 81 12.08 8.23 -0.55
N THR A 82 12.41 8.07 0.72
CA THR A 82 11.47 7.54 1.71
C THR A 82 10.31 8.49 1.93
N GLU A 83 9.09 8.00 1.76
CA GLU A 83 7.83 8.71 2.02
C GLU A 83 7.08 8.17 3.24
N GLY A 84 7.46 6.98 3.71
CA GLY A 84 6.84 6.39 4.88
C GLY A 84 7.42 5.03 5.24
N TYR A 85 6.75 4.38 6.18
CA TYR A 85 7.13 3.09 6.73
C TYR A 85 5.91 2.17 6.83
N ILE A 86 6.12 0.88 6.68
CA ILE A 86 5.10 -0.15 6.85
C ILE A 86 5.60 -1.12 7.92
N LYS A 87 4.84 -1.25 9.01
CA LYS A 87 5.23 -2.09 10.14
C LYS A 87 3.98 -2.61 10.85
N ASP A 88 3.95 -3.90 11.16
CA ASP A 88 2.87 -4.56 11.93
C ASP A 88 1.46 -4.28 11.37
N GLY A 89 1.30 -4.41 10.05
CA GLY A 89 0.02 -4.13 9.37
C GLY A 89 -0.40 -2.65 9.40
N LYS A 90 0.51 -1.74 9.73
CA LYS A 90 0.26 -0.30 9.80
C LYS A 90 1.19 0.46 8.87
N VAL A 91 0.71 1.62 8.48
CA VAL A 91 1.35 2.51 7.51
C VAL A 91 1.59 3.84 8.17
N TYR A 92 2.81 4.32 8.11
CA TYR A 92 3.22 5.57 8.72
C TYR A 92 3.79 6.52 7.67
N ASP A 93 3.62 7.83 7.90
CA ASP A 93 4.38 8.83 7.17
C ASP A 93 5.84 8.88 7.66
N ARG A 94 6.68 9.73 7.04
CA ARG A 94 8.09 9.95 7.43
C ARG A 94 8.28 10.33 8.90
N SER A 95 7.27 10.88 9.55
CA SER A 95 7.30 11.28 10.96
C SER A 95 6.70 10.22 11.88
N TRP A 96 6.58 8.98 11.41
CA TRP A 96 5.97 7.86 12.15
C TRP A 96 4.52 8.11 12.59
N ARG A 97 3.80 9.02 11.94
CA ARG A 97 2.38 9.21 12.22
C ARG A 97 1.58 8.19 11.42
N LEU A 98 0.73 7.45 12.12
CA LEU A 98 -0.16 6.47 11.51
C LEU A 98 -0.98 7.15 10.40
N ARG A 99 -1.08 6.48 9.26
CA ARG A 99 -1.87 6.91 8.10
C ARG A 99 -2.96 5.90 7.81
N TYR A 100 -2.58 4.62 7.80
CA TYR A 100 -3.49 3.52 7.50
C TYR A 100 -3.23 2.29 8.36
N ARG A 101 -4.27 1.49 8.47
CA ARG A 101 -4.25 0.11 8.98
C ARG A 101 -4.62 -0.82 7.85
N ILE A 102 -3.97 -1.97 7.83
CA ILE A 102 -4.15 -3.04 6.86
C ILE A 102 -4.75 -4.21 7.61
N GLU A 103 -5.92 -4.66 7.16
CA GLU A 103 -6.57 -5.87 7.63
C GLU A 103 -6.47 -6.91 6.52
N LYS A 104 -5.79 -8.01 6.81
CA LYS A 104 -5.81 -9.20 5.97
C LYS A 104 -6.99 -10.08 6.40
N PRO A 105 -7.58 -10.87 5.49
CA PRO A 105 -8.56 -11.90 5.85
C PRO A 105 -8.00 -12.92 6.84
#